data_AF-A0A967J2M9-F1
#
_entry.id   AF-A0A967J2M9-F1
#
_cell.length_a   1.000
_cell.length_b   1.000
_cell.length_c   1.000
_cell.angle_alpha   90.00
_cell.angle_beta   90.00
_cell.angle_gamma   90.00
#
_symmetry.space_group_name_H-M   'P 1'
#
loop_
_entity.id
_entity.type
_entity.pdbx_description
1 polymer ?
#
loop_
_entity_poly.entity_id
_entity_poly.type
_entity_poly.pdbx_seq_one_letter_code
_entity_poly.pdbx_strand_id
1 'polypeptide(L)'
;PNAPSGPYDRTYDQELWSADASFARGPVMLRAEVMHDAWDVPNLDERAVDRGYSVEAQVDVATGWSTAVRLGQIDFRPISGFGDW
;
A
#
# COMPACT_ATOMS: atom_id res chain seq x y z
N PRO A 1 -15.64 25.09 7.71
CA PRO A 1 -17.07 24.88 7.36
C PRO A 1 -17.42 23.40 7.52
N ASN A 2 -17.98 23.04 8.68
CA ASN A 2 -18.37 21.67 8.99
C ASN A 2 -19.77 21.44 8.42
N ALA A 3 -19.86 20.65 7.36
CA ALA A 3 -21.15 20.18 6.85
C ALA A 3 -21.76 19.19 7.87
N PRO A 4 -23.09 19.12 7.99
CA PRO A 4 -23.73 18.18 8.90
C PRO A 4 -23.52 16.74 8.40
N SER A 5 -22.96 15.88 9.26
CA SER A 5 -22.76 14.45 9.02
C SER A 5 -24.12 13.73 9.01
N GLY A 6 -24.75 13.67 7.85
CA GLY A 6 -25.89 12.80 7.61
C GLY A 6 -25.46 11.33 7.52
N PRO A 7 -26.39 10.37 7.47
CA PRO A 7 -26.11 8.92 7.38
C PRO A 7 -25.43 8.47 6.07
N TYR A 8 -24.96 9.43 5.26
CA TYR A 8 -24.30 9.24 3.97
C TYR A 8 -23.01 10.06 3.86
N ASP A 9 -22.42 10.46 4.98
CA ASP A 9 -21.11 11.11 4.94
C ASP A 9 -20.08 10.10 4.40
N ARG A 10 -19.59 10.40 3.19
CA ARG A 10 -18.55 9.62 2.50
C ARG A 10 -17.17 10.22 2.70
N THR A 11 -17.06 11.19 3.62
CA THR A 11 -15.78 11.77 3.99
C THR A 11 -15.05 10.75 4.86
N TYR A 12 -13.98 10.19 4.33
CA TYR A 12 -13.04 9.34 5.06
C TYR A 12 -11.69 10.05 5.08
N ASP A 13 -10.96 9.88 6.17
CA ASP A 13 -9.59 10.35 6.28
C ASP A 13 -8.64 9.17 6.00
N GLN A 14 -7.73 9.36 5.04
CA GLN A 14 -6.75 8.35 4.67
C GLN A 14 -5.36 8.82 5.12
N GLU A 15 -4.60 7.91 5.74
CA GLU A 15 -3.20 8.09 6.08
C GLU A 15 -2.40 7.00 5.39
N LEU A 16 -1.46 7.42 4.55
CA LEU A 16 -0.59 6.52 3.81
C LEU A 16 0.86 6.82 4.15
N TRP A 17 1.57 5.80 4.61
CA TRP A 17 3.01 5.81 4.76
C TRP A 17 3.64 4.81 3.81
N SER A 18 4.71 5.21 3.13
CA SER A 18 5.60 4.29 2.42
C SER A 18 7.02 4.45 2.92
N ALA A 19 7.76 3.35 2.90
CA ALA A 19 9.20 3.36 3.04
C ALA A 19 9.82 2.57 1.88
N ASP A 20 10.72 3.23 1.19
CA ASP A 20 11.34 2.75 -0.03
C ASP A 20 12.84 2.61 0.18
N ALA A 21 13.39 1.49 -0.25
CA ALA A 21 14.81 1.23 -0.25
C ALA A 21 15.26 0.80 -1.65
N SER A 22 16.40 1.35 -2.09
CA SER A 22 17.03 0.96 -3.34
C SER A 22 18.51 0.71 -3.15
N PHE A 23 19.00 -0.33 -3.82
CA PHE A 23 20.41 -0.68 -3.84
C PHE A 23 20.82 -1.01 -5.26
N ALA A 24 21.88 -0.36 -5.74
CA ALA A 24 22.43 -0.62 -7.07
C ALA A 24 23.91 -0.96 -6.96
N ARG A 25 24.32 -2.04 -7.64
CA ARG A 25 25.72 -2.45 -7.71
C ARG A 25 26.01 -3.15 -9.03
N GLY A 26 26.82 -2.51 -9.87
CA GLY A 26 27.13 -3.00 -11.21
C GLY A 26 25.85 -3.09 -12.05
N PRO A 27 25.60 -4.20 -12.76
CA PRO A 27 24.40 -4.36 -13.59
C PRO A 27 23.13 -4.67 -12.78
N VAL A 28 23.21 -4.80 -11.45
CA VAL A 28 22.10 -5.23 -10.61
C VAL A 28 21.51 -4.04 -9.85
N MET A 29 20.19 -3.96 -9.84
CA MET A 29 19.41 -3.07 -8.99
C MET A 29 18.37 -3.87 -8.20
N LEU A 30 18.27 -3.59 -6.91
CA LEU A 30 17.26 -4.11 -6.01
C LEU A 30 16.42 -2.94 -5.50
N ARG A 31 15.11 -3.12 -5.46
CA ARG A 31 14.17 -2.19 -4.83
C ARG A 31 13.29 -2.96 -3.86
N ALA A 32 12.96 -2.32 -2.75
CA ALA A 32 11.99 -2.82 -1.79
C ALA A 32 11.09 -1.66 -1.36
N GLU A 33 9.82 -1.97 -1.17
CA GLU A 33 8.79 -1.02 -0.75
C GLU A 33 7.96 -1.69 0.34
N VAL A 34 7.67 -0.93 1.39
CA VAL A 34 6.65 -1.29 2.38
C VAL A 34 5.68 -0.13 2.50
N MET A 35 4.39 -0.44 2.52
CA MET A 35 3.29 0.52 2.59
C MET A 35 2.41 0.19 3.79
N HIS A 36 1.94 1.23 4.46
CA HIS A 36 0.92 1.18 5.48
C HIS A 36 -0.16 2.18 5.12
N ASP A 37 -1.34 1.68 4.80
CA ASP A 37 -2.49 2.48 4.40
C ASP A 37 -3.60 2.30 5.44
N ALA A 38 -4.07 3.41 6.00
CA ALA A 38 -5.02 3.40 7.11
C ALA A 38 -6.17 4.38 6.87
N TRP A 39 -7.39 3.86 6.82
CA TRP A 39 -8.60 4.62 6.48
C TRP A 39 -9.51 4.73 7.68
N ASP A 40 -9.83 5.97 8.06
CA ASP A 40 -10.89 6.27 9.02
C ASP A 40 -12.21 6.42 8.27
N VAL A 41 -12.99 5.33 8.25
CA VAL A 41 -14.25 5.25 7.50
C VAL A 41 -15.40 5.48 8.48
N PRO A 42 -16.31 6.43 8.19
CA PRO A 42 -17.51 6.60 8.98
C PRO A 42 -18.31 5.29 9.08
N ASN A 43 -18.79 4.97 10.28
CA ASN A 43 -19.57 3.77 10.61
C ASN A 43 -18.78 2.45 10.72
N LEU A 44 -17.45 2.50 10.80
CA LEU A 44 -16.64 1.37 11.28
C LEU A 44 -16.15 1.64 12.71
N ASP A 45 -16.23 0.61 13.57
CA ASP A 45 -15.77 0.70 14.96
C ASP A 45 -14.23 0.70 15.07
N GLU A 46 -13.56 0.24 14.01
CA GLU A 46 -12.11 0.25 13.91
C GLU A 46 -11.62 0.72 12.54
N ARG A 47 -10.40 1.24 12.53
CA ARG A 47 -9.74 1.79 11.34
C ARG A 47 -9.40 0.66 10.37
N ALA A 48 -9.79 0.81 9.09
CA ALA A 48 -9.38 -0.14 8.06
C ALA A 48 -7.89 0.02 7.79
N VAL A 49 -7.13 -1.08 7.81
CA VAL A 49 -5.67 -1.05 7.65
C VAL A 49 -5.22 -2.07 6.62
N ASP A 50 -4.52 -1.57 5.60
CA ASP A 50 -3.88 -2.38 4.58
C ASP A 50 -2.36 -2.24 4.68
N ARG A 51 -1.67 -3.33 4.37
CA ARG A 51 -0.21 -3.36 4.33
C ARG A 51 0.28 -3.89 3.01
N GLY A 52 1.07 -3.10 2.31
CA GLY A 52 1.72 -3.49 1.06
C GLY A 52 3.18 -3.82 1.29
N TYR A 53 3.68 -4.85 0.62
CA TYR A 53 5.11 -5.13 0.57
C TYR A 53 5.45 -5.50 -0.87
N SER A 54 6.55 -4.98 -1.39
CA SER A 54 7.06 -5.43 -2.68
C SER A 54 8.58 -5.43 -2.72
N VAL A 55 9.12 -6.32 -3.54
CA VAL A 55 10.54 -6.40 -3.88
C VAL A 55 10.69 -6.55 -5.37
N GLU A 56 11.67 -5.86 -5.93
CA GLU A 56 12.01 -5.92 -7.35
C GLU A 56 13.51 -6.14 -7.50
N ALA A 57 13.86 -7.04 -8.42
CA ALA A 57 15.22 -7.22 -8.87
C ALA A 57 15.28 -6.93 -10.37
N GLN A 58 16.18 -6.04 -10.77
CA GLN A 58 16.47 -5.70 -12.15
C GLN A 58 17.93 -6.05 -12.46
N VAL A 59 18.18 -6.57 -13.65
CA VAL A 59 19.54 -6.76 -14.18
C VAL A 59 19.67 -6.18 -15.58
N ASP A 60 20.77 -5.48 -15.84
CA ASP A 60 21.15 -5.01 -17.17
C ASP A 60 21.76 -6.18 -17.95
N VAL A 61 21.16 -6.50 -19.10
CA VAL A 61 21.53 -7.66 -19.94
C VAL A 61 22.42 -7.22 -21.10
N ALA A 62 22.17 -6.04 -21.65
CA ALA A 62 22.98 -5.40 -22.69
C ALA A 62 22.85 -3.89 -22.58
N THR A 63 23.66 -3.13 -23.32
CA THR A 63 23.56 -1.67 -23.36
C THR A 63 22.15 -1.25 -23.78
N GLY A 64 21.41 -0.64 -22.85
CA GLY A 64 20.03 -0.19 -23.07
C GLY A 64 18.95 -1.27 -22.90
N TRP A 65 19.32 -2.49 -22.48
CA TRP A 65 18.38 -3.59 -22.24
C TRP A 65 18.50 -4.10 -20.80
N SER A 66 17.38 -4.18 -20.10
CA SER A 66 17.30 -4.78 -18.79
C SER A 66 16.09 -5.70 -18.68
N THR A 67 16.13 -6.60 -17.71
CA THR A 67 14.99 -7.41 -17.30
C THR A 67 14.76 -7.22 -15.81
N ALA A 68 13.50 -7.26 -15.39
CA ALA A 68 13.13 -7.11 -14.00
C ALA A 68 12.05 -8.11 -13.61
N VAL A 69 12.11 -8.56 -12.36
CA VAL A 69 11.06 -9.35 -11.73
C VAL A 69 10.65 -8.63 -10.46
N ARG A 70 9.35 -8.37 -10.32
CA ARG A 70 8.75 -7.80 -9.12
C ARG A 70 7.78 -8.79 -8.50
N LEU A 71 7.88 -8.93 -7.19
CA LEU A 71 6.94 -9.68 -6.37
C LEU A 71 6.35 -8.73 -5.34
N GLY A 72 5.05 -8.79 -5.14
CA GLY A 72 4.35 -7.96 -4.17
C GLY A 72 3.19 -8.69 -3.54
N GLN A 73 2.84 -8.27 -2.34
CA GLN A 73 1.70 -8.75 -1.59
C GLN A 73 1.02 -7.57 -0.89
N ILE A 74 -0.31 -7.62 -0.85
CA ILE A 74 -1.12 -6.72 -0.03
C ILE A 74 -1.86 -7.61 0.98
N ASP A 75 -1.75 -7.24 2.25
CA ASP A 75 -2.45 -7.84 3.38
C ASP A 75 -3.57 -6.89 3.80
N PHE A 76 -4.81 -7.26 3.45
CA PHE A 76 -6.02 -6.54 3.85
C PHE A 76 -6.45 -7.05 5.22
N ARG A 77 -6.32 -6.22 6.25
CA ARG A 77 -6.68 -6.69 7.59
C ARG A 77 -8.19 -6.77 7.75
N PRO A 78 -8.69 -7.82 8.40
CA PRO A 78 -10.11 -7.95 8.65
C PRO A 78 -10.57 -6.81 9.57
N ILE A 79 -11.78 -6.33 9.29
CA ILE A 79 -12.50 -5.35 10.10
C ILE A 79 -13.65 -6.10 10.78
N SER A 80 -13.65 -6.12 12.09
CA SER A 80 -14.76 -6.56 12.93
C SER A 80 -15.94 -5.60 12.76
N GLY A 81 -17.14 -6.17 12.54
CA GLY A 81 -18.37 -5.39 12.33
C GLY A 81 -18.95 -5.46 10.92
N PHE A 82 -18.24 -6.02 9.93
CA PHE A 82 -18.88 -6.53 8.71
C PHE A 82 -19.55 -7.86 9.03
N GLY A 83 -20.72 -7.78 9.68
CA GLY A 83 -21.54 -8.92 10.05
C GLY A 83 -21.91 -9.79 8.84
N ASP A 84 -22.11 -11.08 9.13
CA ASP A 84 -22.64 -12.10 8.24
C ASP A 84 -23.72 -11.54 7.29
N TRP A 85 -23.41 -11.50 5.99
CA TRP A 85 -24.40 -11.29 4.92
C TRP A 85 -24.79 -12.63 4.31
#